data_AF-A0A1U7ZZZ7-F1
#
_entry.id   AF-A0A1U7ZZZ7-F1
#
_cell.length_a   1.000
_cell.length_b   1.000
_cell.length_c   1.000
_cell.angle_alpha   90.00
_cell.angle_beta   90.00
_cell.angle_gamma   90.00
#
_symmetry.space_group_name_H-M   'P 1'
#
loop_
_entity.id
_entity.type
_entity.pdbx_description
1 polymer ?
#
loop_
_entity_poly.entity_id
_entity_poly.type
_entity_poly.pdbx_seq_one_letter_code
_entity_poly.pdbx_strand_id
1 'polypeptide(L)'
;MLRLIRLLMHVQRYRAFIATFLTLIPSLMPYLGTLFCILCIYCSLGLQVFGGIVNAGNSDLDGTDLAENDYLLFNFNDYPNGMVTLFNLLVMGNWQVWMQGYKELTGTSWTLVYFISFYLITVLLILNLVVAFVLEAFFTEMELETSKPEEEGKEAGRQDLRRSVGSKTRSQRVDVLLHHMLSAELNETQISNA
;
A
#
# COMPACT_ATOMS: atom_id res chain seq x y z
N MET A 1 9.17 -9.00 -18.79
CA MET A 1 9.05 -8.37 -17.45
C MET A 1 8.48 -9.29 -16.36
N LEU A 2 7.34 -9.99 -16.56
CA LEU A 2 6.79 -10.90 -15.53
C LEU A 2 7.72 -12.05 -15.07
N ARG A 3 8.67 -12.47 -15.92
CA ARG A 3 9.70 -13.47 -15.56
C ARG A 3 10.73 -12.92 -14.56
N LEU A 4 10.98 -11.61 -14.57
CA LEU A 4 11.92 -10.95 -13.66
C LEU A 4 11.34 -10.85 -12.25
N ILE A 5 10.05 -10.53 -12.13
CA ILE A 5 9.32 -10.52 -10.84
C ILE A 5 9.37 -11.90 -10.18
N ARG A 6 9.19 -12.99 -10.95
CA ARG A 6 9.35 -14.36 -10.46
C ARG A 6 10.76 -14.65 -9.92
N LEU A 7 11.80 -14.12 -10.58
CA LEU A 7 13.19 -14.25 -10.12
C LEU A 7 13.43 -13.48 -8.81
N LEU A 8 12.91 -12.25 -8.70
CA LEU A 8 13.04 -11.45 -7.47
C LEU A 8 12.28 -12.06 -6.28
N MET A 9 11.13 -12.71 -6.51
CA MET A 9 10.40 -13.44 -5.45
C MET A 9 11.16 -14.68 -4.92
N HIS A 10 12.13 -15.19 -5.68
CA HIS A 10 12.96 -16.33 -5.27
C HIS A 10 14.08 -15.93 -4.30
N VAL A 11 14.46 -14.65 -4.32
CA VAL A 11 15.47 -14.11 -3.40
C VAL A 11 14.79 -13.79 -2.06
N GLN A 12 15.18 -14.52 -1.02
CA GLN A 12 14.56 -14.46 0.32
C GLN A 12 14.52 -13.02 0.90
N ARG A 13 15.48 -12.15 0.56
CA ARG A 13 15.50 -10.72 0.95
C ARG A 13 14.41 -9.87 0.28
N TYR A 14 14.12 -10.10 -1.00
CA TYR A 14 13.13 -9.29 -1.73
C TYR A 14 11.71 -9.83 -1.60
N ARG A 15 11.55 -11.10 -1.22
CA ARG A 15 10.25 -11.72 -1.02
C ARG A 15 9.39 -10.98 0.01
N ALA A 16 9.97 -10.60 1.16
CA ALA A 16 9.27 -9.84 2.19
C ALA A 16 8.80 -8.48 1.65
N PHE A 17 9.72 -7.71 1.07
CA PHE A 17 9.41 -6.39 0.48
C PHE A 17 8.32 -6.44 -0.59
N ILE A 18 8.39 -7.41 -1.52
CA ILE A 18 7.38 -7.57 -2.57
C ILE A 18 6.03 -8.02 -1.99
N ALA A 19 6.03 -8.91 -1.00
CA ALA A 19 4.80 -9.35 -0.34
C ALA A 19 4.10 -8.16 0.34
N THR A 20 4.83 -7.37 1.13
CA THR A 20 4.34 -6.14 1.77
C THR A 20 3.80 -5.16 0.73
N PHE A 21 4.55 -4.89 -0.35
CA PHE A 21 4.12 -4.00 -1.42
C PHE A 21 2.81 -4.48 -2.08
N LEU A 22 2.69 -5.77 -2.37
CA LEU A 22 1.48 -6.34 -2.97
C LEU A 22 0.29 -6.34 -1.99
N THR A 23 0.51 -6.50 -0.67
CA THR A 23 -0.56 -6.36 0.34
C THR A 23 -1.00 -4.91 0.54
N LEU A 24 -0.17 -3.93 0.20
CA LEU A 24 -0.56 -2.51 0.23
C LEU A 24 -1.43 -2.12 -0.97
N ILE A 25 -1.30 -2.77 -2.13
CA ILE A 25 -2.08 -2.42 -3.35
C ILE A 25 -3.60 -2.36 -3.10
N PRO A 26 -4.24 -3.37 -2.47
CA PRO A 26 -5.68 -3.30 -2.16
C PRO A 26 -6.04 -2.12 -1.27
N SER A 27 -5.18 -1.76 -0.33
CA SER A 27 -5.39 -0.62 0.56
C SER A 27 -5.27 0.73 -0.16
N LEU A 28 -4.48 0.81 -1.24
CA LEU A 28 -4.38 1.99 -2.10
C LEU A 28 -5.56 2.14 -3.08
N MET A 29 -6.26 1.05 -3.43
CA MET A 29 -7.35 1.06 -4.42
C MET A 29 -8.43 2.12 -4.22
N PRO A 30 -8.99 2.36 -3.01
CA PRO A 30 -10.01 3.40 -2.82
C PRO A 30 -9.51 4.81 -3.17
N TYR A 31 -8.24 5.10 -2.88
CA TYR A 31 -7.64 6.40 -3.19
C TYR A 31 -7.35 6.55 -4.68
N LEU A 32 -6.80 5.49 -5.31
CA LEU A 32 -6.61 5.47 -6.76
C LEU A 32 -7.94 5.56 -7.51
N GLY A 33 -8.99 4.91 -7.00
CA GLY A 33 -10.36 5.03 -7.53
C GLY A 33 -10.90 6.45 -7.42
N THR A 34 -10.69 7.10 -6.28
CA THR A 34 -11.09 8.51 -6.08
C THR A 34 -10.36 9.44 -7.05
N LEU A 35 -9.03 9.26 -7.20
CA LEU A 35 -8.24 9.99 -8.18
C LEU A 35 -8.78 9.75 -9.60
N PHE A 36 -9.04 8.50 -9.97
CA PHE A 36 -9.60 8.14 -11.28
C PHE A 36 -10.95 8.81 -11.54
N CYS A 37 -11.86 8.84 -10.55
CA CYS A 37 -13.13 9.56 -10.67
C CYS A 37 -12.93 11.06 -10.94
N ILE A 38 -11.99 11.70 -10.25
CA ILE A 38 -11.66 13.11 -10.47
C ILE A 38 -11.10 13.31 -11.89
N LEU A 39 -10.23 12.42 -12.36
CA LEU A 39 -9.73 12.45 -13.74
C LEU A 39 -10.87 12.33 -14.76
N CYS A 40 -11.86 11.46 -14.53
CA CYS A 40 -13.03 11.33 -15.40
C CYS A 40 -13.88 12.61 -15.47
N ILE A 41 -14.07 13.30 -14.34
CA ILE A 41 -14.78 14.59 -14.29
C ILE A 41 -14.02 15.63 -15.08
N TYR A 42 -12.72 15.78 -14.83
CA TYR A 42 -11.88 16.71 -15.58
C TYR A 42 -11.80 16.36 -17.06
N CYS A 43 -11.76 15.09 -17.44
CA CYS A 43 -11.74 14.68 -18.84
C CYS A 43 -13.02 15.13 -19.55
N SER A 44 -14.16 14.92 -18.91
CA SER A 44 -15.46 15.35 -19.44
C SER A 44 -15.54 16.86 -19.60
N LEU A 45 -15.05 17.62 -18.61
CA LEU A 45 -14.98 19.09 -18.69
C LEU A 45 -14.01 19.55 -19.78
N GLY A 46 -12.83 18.94 -19.86
CA GLY A 46 -11.81 19.25 -20.86
C GLY A 46 -12.31 19.01 -22.28
N LEU A 47 -13.01 17.90 -22.53
CA LEU A 47 -13.64 17.64 -23.83
C LEU A 47 -14.71 18.69 -24.19
N GLN A 48 -15.53 19.11 -23.22
CA GLN A 48 -16.59 20.09 -23.48
C GLN A 48 -16.03 21.49 -23.77
N VAL A 49 -14.94 21.87 -23.10
CA VAL A 49 -14.36 23.22 -23.22
C VAL A 49 -13.32 23.31 -24.34
N PHE A 50 -12.51 22.26 -24.52
CA PHE A 50 -11.34 22.26 -25.40
C PHE A 50 -11.44 21.29 -26.60
N GLY A 51 -12.57 20.59 -26.72
CA GLY A 51 -12.76 19.60 -27.78
C GLY A 51 -12.67 20.21 -29.17
N GLY A 52 -11.83 19.60 -30.02
CA GLY A 52 -11.65 19.99 -31.41
C GLY A 52 -10.72 21.18 -31.62
N ILE A 53 -10.16 21.80 -30.58
CA ILE A 53 -9.27 22.96 -30.72
C ILE A 53 -7.90 22.55 -31.27
N VAL A 54 -7.36 21.43 -30.79
CA VAL A 54 -6.04 20.92 -31.22
C VAL A 54 -6.24 19.98 -32.42
N ASN A 55 -6.41 20.54 -33.62
CA ASN A 55 -6.59 19.78 -34.85
C ASN A 55 -5.63 20.24 -35.94
N ALA A 56 -5.22 19.36 -36.86
CA ALA A 56 -4.24 19.68 -37.91
C ALA A 56 -4.69 20.78 -38.91
N GLY A 57 -5.95 21.23 -38.86
CA GLY A 57 -6.48 22.31 -39.68
C GLY A 57 -6.54 23.67 -38.99
N ASN A 58 -6.13 23.77 -37.73
CA ASN A 58 -6.13 25.02 -36.98
C ASN A 58 -4.79 25.74 -37.17
N SER A 59 -4.81 26.85 -37.91
CA SER A 59 -3.62 27.68 -38.20
C SER A 59 -3.01 28.31 -36.95
N ASP A 60 -3.77 28.47 -35.88
CA ASP A 60 -3.30 29.08 -34.64
C ASP A 60 -2.46 28.09 -33.79
N LEU A 61 -2.37 26.82 -34.20
CA LEU A 61 -1.46 25.84 -33.60
C LEU A 61 -0.02 26.00 -34.09
N ASP A 62 0.17 26.52 -35.31
CA ASP A 62 1.48 26.65 -35.93
C ASP A 62 2.32 27.67 -35.14
N GLY A 63 3.40 27.19 -34.53
CA GLY A 63 4.28 28.00 -33.67
C GLY A 63 3.92 28.00 -32.19
N THR A 64 2.94 27.19 -31.76
CA THR A 64 2.73 26.91 -30.34
C THR A 64 3.71 25.83 -29.86
N ASP A 65 4.11 25.91 -28.59
CA ASP A 65 4.94 24.88 -27.94
C ASP A 65 4.31 23.47 -28.04
N LEU A 66 2.98 23.37 -28.19
CA LEU A 66 2.27 22.11 -28.39
C LEU A 66 2.63 21.43 -29.72
N ALA A 67 2.74 22.21 -30.80
CA ALA A 67 3.13 21.71 -32.11
C ALA A 67 4.64 21.42 -32.17
N GLU A 68 5.46 22.30 -31.59
CA GLU A 68 6.92 22.16 -31.62
C GLU A 68 7.42 20.93 -30.84
N ASN A 69 6.73 20.56 -29.75
CA ASN A 69 7.09 19.41 -28.92
C ASN A 69 6.36 18.11 -29.31
N ASP A 70 5.66 18.07 -30.45
CA ASP A 70 4.89 16.92 -30.92
C ASP A 70 3.83 16.42 -29.90
N TYR A 71 3.22 17.36 -29.17
CA TYR A 71 2.18 17.09 -28.16
C TYR A 71 0.77 17.10 -28.72
N LEU A 72 0.62 17.10 -30.04
CA LEU A 72 -0.69 17.14 -30.71
C LEU A 72 -1.54 15.90 -30.41
N LEU A 73 -0.94 14.76 -30.05
CA LEU A 73 -1.66 13.56 -29.59
C LEU A 73 -2.22 13.70 -28.16
N PHE A 74 -1.65 14.60 -27.36
CA PHE A 74 -2.07 14.85 -25.98
C PHE A 74 -3.05 16.02 -25.95
N ASN A 75 -4.25 15.76 -26.46
CA ASN A 75 -5.33 16.72 -26.59
C ASN A 75 -6.64 16.28 -25.90
N PHE A 76 -7.65 17.14 -25.93
CA PHE A 76 -9.00 16.87 -25.40
C PHE A 76 -10.06 16.66 -26.51
N ASN A 77 -9.67 16.19 -27.70
CA ASN A 77 -10.61 15.97 -28.80
C ASN A 77 -11.48 14.72 -28.62
N ASP A 78 -10.97 13.73 -27.90
CA ASP A 78 -11.66 12.49 -27.57
C ASP A 78 -11.29 12.00 -26.17
N TYR A 79 -12.15 11.19 -25.58
CA TYR A 79 -12.07 10.84 -24.16
C TYR A 79 -10.79 10.06 -23.80
N PRO A 80 -10.34 9.06 -24.59
CA PRO A 80 -9.05 8.40 -24.34
C PRO A 80 -7.86 9.36 -24.39
N ASN A 81 -7.75 10.21 -25.42
CA ASN A 81 -6.67 11.19 -25.51
C ASN A 81 -6.73 12.21 -24.38
N GLY A 82 -7.93 12.65 -23.99
CA GLY A 82 -8.13 13.53 -22.82
C GLY A 82 -7.66 12.87 -21.52
N MET A 83 -7.91 11.57 -21.34
CA MET A 83 -7.43 10.84 -20.17
C MET A 83 -5.91 10.72 -20.13
N VAL A 84 -5.26 10.44 -21.26
CA VAL A 84 -3.78 10.40 -21.35
C VAL A 84 -3.18 11.79 -21.11
N THR A 85 -3.81 12.83 -21.64
CA THR A 85 -3.42 14.23 -21.40
C THR A 85 -3.48 14.58 -19.92
N LEU A 86 -4.57 14.20 -19.23
CA LEU A 86 -4.69 14.41 -17.79
C LEU A 86 -3.69 13.59 -16.98
N PHE A 87 -3.32 12.40 -17.45
CA PHE A 87 -2.24 11.62 -16.84
C PHE A 87 -0.89 12.34 -16.96
N ASN A 88 -0.56 12.92 -18.12
CA ASN A 88 0.64 13.74 -18.28
C ASN A 88 0.62 14.97 -17.34
N LEU A 89 -0.53 15.65 -17.24
CA LEU A 89 -0.71 16.76 -16.29
C LEU A 89 -0.55 16.30 -14.83
N LEU A 90 -1.04 15.11 -14.47
CA LEU A 90 -0.92 14.54 -13.13
C LEU A 90 0.54 14.24 -12.76
N VAL A 91 1.34 13.75 -13.71
CA VAL A 91 2.78 13.49 -13.54
C VAL A 91 3.58 14.80 -13.44
N MET A 92 2.98 15.94 -13.82
CA MET A 92 3.58 17.28 -13.77
C MET A 92 4.82 17.45 -14.66
N GLY A 93 5.02 16.54 -15.63
CA GLY A 93 6.07 16.67 -16.65
C GLY A 93 5.64 17.66 -17.72
N ASN A 94 6.32 18.80 -17.82
CA ASN A 94 6.06 19.85 -18.83
C ASN A 94 4.62 20.39 -18.89
N TRP A 95 3.83 20.24 -17.83
CA TRP A 95 2.40 20.58 -17.79
C TRP A 95 2.09 22.02 -18.22
N GLN A 96 3.04 22.96 -18.01
CA GLN A 96 2.91 24.35 -18.43
C GLN A 96 2.72 24.54 -19.94
N VAL A 97 3.23 23.61 -20.77
CA VAL A 97 3.10 23.66 -22.24
C VAL A 97 1.63 23.52 -22.65
N TRP A 98 0.90 22.58 -22.03
CA TRP A 98 -0.55 22.46 -22.26
C TRP A 98 -1.29 23.68 -21.74
N MET A 99 -0.98 24.15 -20.53
CA MET A 99 -1.66 25.30 -19.95
C MET A 99 -1.50 26.55 -20.82
N GLN A 100 -0.28 26.85 -21.27
CA GLN A 100 0.00 28.01 -22.11
C GLN A 100 -0.56 27.82 -23.53
N GLY A 101 -0.36 26.64 -24.14
CA GLY A 101 -0.89 26.34 -25.46
C GLY A 101 -2.41 26.46 -25.52
N TYR A 102 -3.14 25.90 -24.54
CA TYR A 102 -4.60 26.05 -24.50
C TYR A 102 -5.05 27.49 -24.21
N LYS A 103 -4.30 28.28 -23.44
CA LYS A 103 -4.59 29.71 -23.24
C LYS A 103 -4.44 30.50 -24.54
N GLU A 104 -3.41 30.22 -25.33
CA GLU A 104 -3.17 30.87 -26.63
C GLU A 104 -4.26 30.47 -27.62
N LEU A 105 -4.58 29.18 -27.71
CA LEU A 105 -5.58 28.66 -28.64
C LEU A 105 -7.01 29.09 -28.32
N THR A 106 -7.37 29.28 -27.05
CA THR A 106 -8.69 29.82 -26.68
C THR A 106 -8.73 31.35 -26.68
N GLY A 107 -7.57 32.00 -26.69
CA GLY A 107 -7.43 33.45 -26.57
C GLY A 107 -7.90 34.04 -25.23
N THR A 108 -8.23 33.21 -24.22
CA THR A 108 -8.81 33.68 -22.95
C THR A 108 -8.03 33.18 -21.74
N SER A 109 -7.78 34.10 -20.78
CA SER A 109 -7.09 33.74 -19.54
C SER A 109 -7.94 32.88 -18.59
N TRP A 110 -9.25 32.79 -18.83
CA TRP A 110 -10.15 31.91 -18.07
C TRP A 110 -9.77 30.43 -18.19
N THR A 111 -9.15 30.03 -19.30
CA THR A 111 -8.61 28.68 -19.50
C THR A 111 -7.60 28.28 -18.41
N LEU A 112 -6.84 29.22 -17.85
CA LEU A 112 -5.88 28.95 -16.78
C LEU A 112 -6.55 28.39 -15.52
N VAL A 113 -7.80 28.77 -15.26
CA VAL A 113 -8.55 28.31 -14.08
C VAL A 113 -8.69 26.79 -14.09
N TYR A 114 -8.91 26.18 -15.26
CA TYR A 114 -9.02 24.73 -15.40
C TYR A 114 -7.73 24.00 -14.99
N PHE A 115 -6.57 24.46 -15.46
CA PHE A 115 -5.28 23.84 -15.15
C PHE A 115 -4.85 24.07 -13.71
N ILE A 116 -5.08 25.28 -13.18
CA ILE A 116 -4.78 25.62 -11.78
C ILE A 116 -5.69 24.82 -10.85
N SER A 117 -7.00 24.74 -11.12
CA SER A 117 -7.92 23.97 -10.28
C SER A 117 -7.59 22.48 -10.32
N PHE A 118 -7.20 21.96 -11.49
CA PHE A 118 -6.71 20.58 -11.62
C PHE A 118 -5.51 20.35 -10.70
N TYR A 119 -4.47 21.19 -10.80
CA TYR A 119 -3.27 21.08 -9.99
C TYR A 119 -3.56 21.12 -8.48
N LEU A 120 -4.39 22.07 -8.03
CA LEU A 120 -4.74 22.19 -6.61
C LEU A 120 -5.46 20.95 -6.09
N ILE A 121 -6.43 20.42 -6.85
CA ILE A 121 -7.25 19.29 -6.41
C ILE A 121 -6.48 17.98 -6.54
N THR A 122 -5.87 17.68 -7.68
CA THR A 122 -5.27 16.37 -7.92
C THR A 122 -3.86 16.28 -7.34
N VAL A 123 -3.01 17.26 -7.60
CA VAL A 123 -1.58 17.18 -7.23
C VAL A 123 -1.36 17.61 -5.79
N LEU A 124 -1.88 18.77 -5.38
CA LEU A 124 -1.65 19.25 -4.01
C LEU A 124 -2.49 18.53 -2.97
N LEU A 125 -3.73 18.14 -3.30
CA LEU A 125 -4.63 17.50 -2.33
C LEU A 125 -4.59 15.98 -2.46
N ILE A 126 -5.01 15.42 -3.60
CA ILE A 126 -5.20 13.96 -3.72
C ILE A 126 -3.87 13.19 -3.72
N LEU A 127 -2.87 13.60 -4.51
CA LEU A 127 -1.58 12.89 -4.53
C LEU A 127 -0.87 12.97 -3.18
N ASN A 128 -0.88 14.13 -2.52
CA ASN A 128 -0.30 14.25 -1.18
C ASN A 128 -1.05 13.41 -0.14
N LEU A 129 -2.37 13.27 -0.26
CA LEU A 129 -3.16 12.36 0.58
C LEU A 129 -2.77 10.89 0.34
N VAL A 130 -2.57 10.49 -0.92
CA VAL A 130 -2.06 9.14 -1.26
C VAL A 130 -0.67 8.92 -0.68
N VAL A 131 0.24 9.89 -0.80
CA VAL A 131 1.59 9.80 -0.23
C VAL A 131 1.53 9.66 1.28
N ALA A 132 0.72 10.47 1.97
CA ALA A 132 0.54 10.37 3.41
C ALA A 132 0.05 8.98 3.84
N PHE A 133 -0.94 8.44 3.14
CA PHE A 133 -1.46 7.09 3.40
C PHE A 133 -0.40 6.00 3.18
N VAL A 134 0.38 6.09 2.10
CA VAL A 134 1.46 5.12 1.82
C VAL A 134 2.52 5.16 2.93
N LEU A 135 2.87 6.35 3.40
CA LEU A 135 3.81 6.51 4.51
C LEU A 135 3.26 5.92 5.82
N GLU A 136 1.98 6.18 6.14
CA GLU A 136 1.33 5.62 7.33
C GLU A 136 1.27 4.09 7.30
N ALA A 137 0.92 3.52 6.15
CA ALA A 137 0.89 2.07 5.98
C ALA A 137 2.29 1.44 6.09
N PHE A 138 3.32 2.13 5.57
CA PHE A 138 4.71 1.70 5.70
C PHE A 138 5.21 1.75 7.15
N PHE A 139 4.90 2.82 7.90
CA PHE A 139 5.29 2.94 9.31
C PHE A 139 4.60 1.90 10.18
N THR A 140 3.31 1.65 9.93
CA THR A 140 2.54 0.62 10.66
C THR A 140 3.16 -0.77 10.48
N GLU A 141 3.55 -1.14 9.26
CA GLU A 141 4.19 -2.43 9.02
C GLU A 141 5.55 -2.53 9.72
N MET A 142 6.34 -1.45 9.70
CA MET A 142 7.66 -1.41 10.36
C MET A 142 7.54 -1.54 11.89
N GLU A 143 6.55 -0.90 12.52
CA GLU A 143 6.27 -1.05 13.94
C GLU A 143 5.88 -2.49 14.31
N LEU A 144 5.08 -3.16 13.46
CA LEU A 144 4.70 -4.57 13.65
C LEU A 144 5.89 -5.53 13.51
N GLU A 145 6.88 -5.23 12.68
CA GLU A 145 8.11 -6.04 12.59
C GLU A 145 9.01 -5.87 13.81
N THR A 146 9.11 -4.65 14.37
CA THR A 146 9.95 -4.37 15.56
C THR A 146 9.37 -4.90 16.88
N SER A 147 8.06 -5.15 16.95
CA SER A 147 7.38 -5.68 18.14
C SER A 147 7.37 -7.21 18.21
N LYS A 148 7.47 -7.93 17.08
CA LYS A 148 7.58 -9.39 17.02
C LYS A 148 8.80 -10.02 17.73
N PRO A 149 10.02 -9.43 17.76
CA PRO A 149 11.18 -10.07 18.41
C PRO A 149 11.07 -10.22 19.94
N GLU A 150 10.13 -9.54 20.63
CA GLU A 150 10.00 -9.66 22.08
C GLU A 150 9.05 -10.78 22.56
N GLU A 151 8.11 -11.24 21.74
CA GLU A 151 7.14 -12.27 22.15
C GLU A 151 7.66 -13.69 21.91
N GLU A 152 8.39 -13.94 20.82
CA GLU A 152 8.99 -15.27 20.56
C GLU A 152 10.06 -15.65 21.61
N GLY A 153 10.77 -14.66 22.17
CA GLY A 153 11.73 -14.88 23.27
C GLY A 153 11.07 -15.14 24.64
N LYS A 154 9.87 -14.60 24.88
CA LYS A 154 9.13 -14.79 26.14
C LYS A 154 8.32 -16.09 26.13
N GLU A 155 7.83 -16.55 24.98
CA GLU A 155 7.12 -17.83 24.88
C GLU A 155 8.06 -19.04 24.93
N ALA A 156 9.24 -18.97 24.28
CA ALA A 156 10.26 -20.01 24.39
C ALA A 156 10.75 -20.20 25.84
N GLY A 157 11.00 -19.10 26.56
CA GLY A 157 11.41 -19.15 27.97
C GLY A 157 10.33 -19.67 28.94
N ARG A 158 9.05 -19.48 28.61
CA ARG A 158 7.92 -19.92 29.45
C ARG A 158 7.54 -21.39 29.22
N GLN A 159 7.84 -21.94 28.03
CA GLN A 159 7.65 -23.35 27.71
C GLN A 159 8.77 -24.23 28.29
N ASP A 160 10.02 -23.76 28.28
CA ASP A 160 11.16 -24.49 28.85
C ASP A 160 11.12 -24.55 30.39
N LEU A 161 10.64 -23.50 31.07
CA LEU A 161 10.48 -23.53 32.53
C LEU A 161 9.37 -24.51 32.98
N ARG A 162 8.31 -24.70 32.16
CA ARG A 162 7.23 -25.66 32.44
C ARG A 162 7.61 -27.10 32.09
N ARG A 163 8.50 -27.34 31.12
CA ARG A 163 8.99 -28.69 30.79
C ARG A 163 10.02 -29.22 31.78
N SER A 164 10.81 -28.37 32.44
CA SER A 164 11.79 -28.82 33.45
C SER A 164 11.16 -29.20 34.80
N VAL A 165 10.07 -28.52 35.21
CA VAL A 165 9.43 -28.75 36.53
C VAL A 165 8.37 -29.87 36.51
N GLY A 166 7.96 -30.36 35.32
CA GLY A 166 6.78 -31.21 35.17
C GLY A 166 6.99 -32.74 35.24
N SER A 167 8.21 -33.27 35.20
CA SER A 167 8.41 -34.72 34.93
C SER A 167 8.93 -35.57 36.09
N LYS A 168 9.20 -35.02 37.30
CA LYS A 168 9.82 -35.82 38.39
C LYS A 168 9.03 -35.96 39.69
N THR A 169 7.91 -35.26 39.91
CA THR A 169 7.38 -35.15 41.30
C THR A 169 6.09 -35.91 41.58
N ARG A 170 5.33 -36.37 40.57
CA ARG A 170 4.05 -37.06 40.83
C ARG A 170 4.21 -38.56 41.08
N SER A 171 5.10 -39.25 40.34
CA SER A 171 5.30 -40.70 40.55
C SER A 171 6.02 -40.99 41.87
N GLN A 172 7.06 -40.21 42.22
CA GLN A 172 7.81 -40.40 43.46
C GLN A 172 6.98 -40.16 44.74
N ARG A 173 6.06 -39.19 44.73
CA ARG A 173 5.20 -38.94 45.90
C ARG A 173 4.15 -40.03 46.10
N VAL A 174 3.67 -40.64 45.02
CA VAL A 174 2.69 -41.73 45.10
C VAL A 174 3.36 -43.01 45.63
N ASP A 175 4.57 -43.33 45.19
CA ASP A 175 5.31 -44.50 45.71
C ASP A 175 5.68 -44.36 47.18
N VAL A 176 6.09 -43.16 47.63
CA VAL A 176 6.41 -42.92 49.04
C VAL A 176 5.16 -43.01 49.93
N LEU A 177 4.01 -42.53 49.46
CA LEU A 177 2.74 -42.63 50.21
C LEU A 177 2.22 -44.07 50.26
N LEU A 178 2.33 -44.82 49.17
CA LEU A 178 1.94 -46.24 49.13
C LEU A 178 2.79 -47.07 50.09
N HIS A 179 4.11 -46.86 50.13
CA HIS A 179 4.99 -47.56 51.08
C HIS A 179 4.65 -47.23 52.54
N HIS A 180 4.33 -45.98 52.87
CA HIS A 180 3.95 -45.61 54.23
C HIS A 180 2.61 -46.24 54.65
N MET A 181 1.61 -46.25 53.78
CA MET A 181 0.31 -46.86 54.08
C MET A 181 0.40 -48.39 54.22
N LEU A 182 1.18 -49.05 53.36
CA LEU A 182 1.42 -50.49 53.46
C LEU A 182 2.18 -50.87 54.75
N SER A 183 3.13 -50.03 55.19
CA SER A 183 3.87 -50.28 56.43
C SER A 183 3.05 -50.05 57.70
N ALA A 184 2.08 -49.14 57.67
CA ALA A 184 1.18 -48.89 58.80
C ALA A 184 0.20 -50.05 59.02
N GLU A 185 -0.36 -50.59 57.93
CA GLU A 185 -1.26 -51.76 57.95
C GLU A 185 -0.54 -53.03 58.41
N LEU A 186 0.70 -53.27 57.94
CA LEU A 186 1.51 -54.41 58.37
C LEU A 186 1.89 -54.35 59.87
N ASN A 187 2.03 -53.14 60.42
CA ASN A 187 2.33 -52.95 61.84
C ASN A 187 1.08 -53.11 62.71
N GLU A 188 -0.09 -52.67 62.24
CA GLU A 188 -1.38 -52.93 62.92
C GLU A 188 -1.74 -54.42 62.94
N THR A 189 -1.44 -55.17 61.87
CA THR A 189 -1.70 -56.63 61.87
C THR A 189 -0.75 -57.42 62.77
N GLN A 190 0.45 -56.93 63.07
CA GLN A 190 1.35 -57.56 64.04
C GLN A 190 0.96 -57.25 65.49
N ILE A 191 0.39 -56.08 65.78
CA ILE A 191 -0.07 -55.70 67.12
C ILE A 191 -1.42 -56.37 67.45
N SER A 192 -2.25 -56.68 66.46
CA SER A 192 -3.53 -57.37 66.66
C SER A 192 -3.41 -58.89 66.86
N ASN A 193 -2.24 -59.49 66.63
CA ASN A 193 -2.02 -60.95 66.71
C ASN A 193 -1.01 -61.38 67.80
N ALA A 194 -0.66 -60.48 68.72
CA ALA A 194 0.13 -60.75 69.93
C ALA A 194 -0.76 -60.55 71.17
#